data_AF-A0A259KYE6-F1
#
_entry.id   AF-A0A259KYE6-F1
#
_cell.length_a   1.000
_cell.length_b   1.000
_cell.length_c   1.000
_cell.angle_alpha   90.00
_cell.angle_beta   90.00
_cell.angle_gamma   90.00
#
_symmetry.space_group_name_H-M   'P 1'
#
loop_
_entity.id
_entity.type
_entity.pdbx_description
1 polymer ?
#
loop_
_entity_poly.entity_id
_entity_poly.type
_entity_poly.pdbx_seq_one_letter_code
_entity_poly.pdbx_strand_id
1 'polypeptide(L)'
;HPWPENSASALAKLKQATKPKTDIIPEEVLHPLFQQSESLLSRATELLGHRDAVGDYQLRYKNLSGQIKEKSRFLKTRGWDLGFGALNNALRELRDGCFVIILATTGIRAHELGNIRRDHWYSEVRDGERFYFLGSRSDKTHEGETSWLCPEIAIHAVKTLERLSEPMQIELEQALEHAIAVGDHQEVTRLQECSECVGLTRSMKKGNPISVISWQSLDDRLKRFATSLKLDWKLASHQFRRTFANYVVHHKLGDLRYLRDHFKHWSLDMTILYVMNEAQDLELYDEIYAAFDEKRQAIVGHWLEPDTPLSGGMGEHVRQMRSRTEKTRTYKDRREMVQAISELVYLRSTGIAWCTNDTGVDCAGGQCENCEHGCIDDNHKPFWEGLYQQQIELRQIEDLDASGSKTVERTMDRCEKVLADLGVDINRLKEQLADVETI
;
A
#
# COMPACT_ATOMS: atom_id res chain seq x y z
N HIS A 1 8.47 -21.91 -35.13
CA HIS A 1 7.68 -21.40 -34.00
C HIS A 1 7.66 -19.89 -34.08
N PRO A 2 6.54 -19.23 -34.44
CA PRO A 2 6.60 -17.82 -34.81
C PRO A 2 6.58 -16.85 -33.62
N TRP A 3 6.41 -17.29 -32.37
CA TRP A 3 6.46 -16.41 -31.19
C TRP A 3 6.94 -17.19 -29.97
N PRO A 4 8.19 -17.01 -29.50
CA PRO A 4 8.75 -17.72 -28.34
C PRO A 4 8.12 -17.30 -27.02
N GLU A 5 7.56 -16.09 -26.98
CA GLU A 5 7.05 -15.43 -25.77
C GLU A 5 5.54 -15.65 -25.55
N ASN A 6 4.86 -16.51 -26.30
CA ASN A 6 3.40 -16.67 -26.17
C ASN A 6 3.01 -18.11 -25.84
N SER A 7 2.31 -18.31 -24.72
CA SER A 7 1.74 -19.60 -24.36
C SER A 7 0.47 -19.90 -25.16
N ALA A 8 0.19 -21.18 -25.42
CA ALA A 8 -0.96 -21.63 -26.20
C ALA A 8 -2.32 -21.20 -25.60
N SER A 9 -2.36 -20.94 -24.30
CA SER A 9 -3.53 -20.43 -23.56
C SER A 9 -3.85 -18.97 -23.87
N ALA A 10 -2.84 -18.12 -24.10
CA ALA A 10 -3.04 -16.72 -24.47
C ALA A 10 -3.74 -16.59 -25.84
N LEU A 11 -3.44 -17.51 -26.77
CA LEU A 11 -4.08 -17.58 -28.09
C LEU A 11 -5.54 -18.06 -28.03
N ALA A 12 -5.95 -18.73 -26.95
CA ALA A 12 -7.25 -19.42 -26.86
C ALA A 12 -8.38 -18.59 -26.21
N LYS A 13 -8.11 -17.38 -25.69
CA LYS A 13 -9.13 -16.49 -25.05
C LYS A 13 -10.08 -17.18 -24.05
N LEU A 14 -9.61 -18.19 -23.33
CA LEU A 14 -10.42 -18.90 -22.33
C LEU A 14 -10.45 -18.11 -21.01
N LYS A 15 -11.40 -17.17 -20.89
CA LYS A 15 -11.77 -16.53 -19.62
C LYS A 15 -12.46 -17.58 -18.72
N GLN A 16 -11.74 -18.22 -17.80
CA GLN A 16 -12.35 -18.87 -16.64
C GLN A 16 -12.12 -17.99 -15.42
N ALA A 17 -13.19 -17.37 -14.92
CA ALA A 17 -13.17 -16.66 -13.64
C ALA A 17 -12.95 -17.67 -12.52
N THR A 18 -11.70 -17.86 -12.10
CA THR A 18 -11.38 -18.60 -10.88
C THR A 18 -11.75 -17.76 -9.67
N LYS A 19 -12.60 -18.30 -8.79
CA LYS A 19 -12.86 -17.68 -7.49
C LYS A 19 -11.54 -17.53 -6.73
N PRO A 20 -11.33 -16.39 -6.06
CA PRO A 20 -10.15 -16.20 -5.25
C PRO A 20 -10.12 -17.20 -4.09
N LYS A 21 -8.96 -17.80 -3.83
CA LYS A 21 -8.68 -18.75 -2.75
C LYS A 21 -8.28 -18.06 -1.45
N THR A 22 -7.76 -16.84 -1.52
CA THR A 22 -7.44 -16.03 -0.32
C THR A 22 -8.52 -14.96 -0.14
N ASP A 23 -8.66 -14.38 1.04
CA ASP A 23 -9.62 -13.30 1.32
C ASP A 23 -8.88 -11.99 1.65
N ILE A 24 -9.50 -10.83 1.37
CA ILE A 24 -9.05 -9.53 1.89
C ILE A 24 -9.22 -9.54 3.42
N ILE A 25 -8.34 -8.85 4.15
CA ILE A 25 -8.45 -8.72 5.61
C ILE A 25 -9.57 -7.72 5.91
N PRO A 26 -10.64 -8.12 6.62
CA PRO A 26 -11.72 -7.20 7.00
C PRO A 26 -11.22 -6.08 7.92
N GLU A 27 -11.89 -4.93 7.89
CA GLU A 27 -11.48 -3.76 8.67
C GLU A 27 -11.53 -4.03 10.18
N GLU A 28 -12.53 -4.80 10.64
CA GLU A 28 -12.68 -5.25 12.03
C GLU A 28 -11.56 -6.17 12.52
N VAL A 29 -10.80 -6.77 11.59
CA VAL A 29 -9.61 -7.58 11.89
C VAL A 29 -8.34 -6.74 11.75
N LEU A 30 -8.23 -5.94 10.68
CA LEU A 30 -7.05 -5.14 10.38
C LEU A 30 -6.85 -4.04 11.44
N HIS A 31 -7.92 -3.38 11.87
CA HIS A 31 -7.82 -2.25 12.80
C HIS A 31 -7.22 -2.66 14.17
N PRO A 32 -7.71 -3.70 14.87
CA PRO A 32 -7.08 -4.17 16.10
C PRO A 32 -5.64 -4.68 15.91
N LEU A 33 -5.34 -5.35 14.79
CA LEU A 33 -4.00 -5.82 14.46
C LEU A 33 -3.01 -4.65 14.35
N PHE A 34 -3.40 -3.63 13.59
CA PHE A 34 -2.56 -2.47 13.35
C PHE A 34 -2.38 -1.65 14.63
N GLN A 35 -3.46 -1.41 15.38
CA GLN A 35 -3.43 -0.68 16.65
C GLN A 35 -2.53 -1.36 17.68
N GLN A 36 -2.62 -2.69 17.83
CA GLN A 36 -1.71 -3.41 18.73
C GLN A 36 -0.25 -3.32 18.26
N SER A 37 -0.03 -3.42 16.95
CA SER A 37 1.32 -3.36 16.37
C SER A 37 1.97 -2.00 16.60
N GLU A 38 1.21 -0.91 16.41
CA GLU A 38 1.64 0.45 16.71
C GLU A 38 1.90 0.64 18.22
N SER A 39 1.01 0.13 19.08
CA SER A 39 1.20 0.16 20.54
C SER A 39 2.50 -0.53 20.96
N LEU A 40 2.81 -1.70 20.40
CA LEU A 40 4.08 -2.39 20.62
C LEU A 40 5.27 -1.57 20.11
N LEU A 41 5.16 -1.02 18.90
CA LEU A 41 6.22 -0.22 18.29
C LEU A 41 6.54 1.03 19.12
N SER A 42 5.53 1.69 19.69
CA SER A 42 5.71 2.85 20.60
C SER A 42 6.53 2.50 21.86
N ARG A 43 6.50 1.23 22.27
CA ARG A 43 7.24 0.69 23.43
C ARG A 43 8.56 0.01 23.04
N ALA A 44 8.96 0.05 21.76
CA ALA A 44 10.15 -0.63 21.27
C ALA A 44 11.41 -0.24 22.06
N THR A 45 11.61 1.06 22.29
CA THR A 45 12.79 1.57 23.03
C THR A 45 12.88 1.03 24.45
N GLU A 46 11.75 0.96 25.16
CA GLU A 46 11.64 0.39 26.52
C GLU A 46 12.00 -1.10 26.51
N LEU A 47 11.32 -1.88 25.67
CA LEU A 47 11.48 -3.33 25.58
C LEU A 47 12.91 -3.73 25.18
N LEU A 48 13.47 -3.05 24.19
CA LEU A 48 14.84 -3.27 23.73
C LEU A 48 15.86 -2.80 24.79
N GLY A 49 15.59 -1.70 25.49
CA GLY A 49 16.42 -1.27 26.62
C GLY A 49 16.45 -2.26 27.78
N HIS A 50 15.38 -3.04 28.00
CA HIS A 50 15.38 -4.16 28.95
C HIS A 50 16.16 -5.36 28.43
N ARG A 51 16.01 -5.69 27.15
CA ARG A 51 16.77 -6.78 26.49
C ARG A 51 18.27 -6.53 26.60
N ASP A 52 18.72 -5.35 26.21
CA ASP A 52 20.14 -4.98 26.15
C ASP A 52 20.76 -5.05 27.56
N ALA A 53 20.08 -4.45 28.55
CA ALA A 53 20.52 -4.52 29.93
C ALA A 53 20.60 -5.95 30.48
N VAL A 54 19.71 -6.85 30.05
CA VAL A 54 19.78 -8.28 30.41
C VAL A 54 20.94 -8.99 29.71
N GLY A 55 21.29 -8.58 28.49
CA GLY A 55 22.46 -9.06 27.75
C GLY A 55 23.78 -8.70 28.46
N ASP A 56 23.87 -7.47 28.96
CA ASP A 56 25.05 -6.96 29.67
C ASP A 56 25.17 -7.44 31.13
N TYR A 57 24.09 -8.00 31.68
CA TYR A 57 24.04 -8.40 33.08
C TYR A 57 24.87 -9.66 33.35
N GLN A 58 25.87 -9.52 34.24
CA GLN A 58 26.73 -10.63 34.67
C GLN A 58 25.98 -11.61 35.58
N LEU A 59 25.64 -12.77 35.04
CA LEU A 59 24.92 -13.83 35.75
C LEU A 59 25.81 -14.53 36.78
N ARG A 60 25.28 -14.76 37.98
CA ARG A 60 25.97 -15.47 39.06
C ARG A 60 25.68 -16.97 39.02
N TYR A 61 24.47 -17.35 38.61
CA TYR A 61 24.08 -18.76 38.51
C TYR A 61 24.57 -19.40 37.20
N LYS A 62 25.14 -20.61 37.30
CA LYS A 62 25.56 -21.41 36.14
C LYS A 62 24.41 -22.23 35.51
N ASN A 63 23.36 -22.54 36.27
CA ASN A 63 22.23 -23.33 35.78
C ASN A 63 21.11 -22.44 35.20
N LEU A 64 20.37 -22.97 34.24
CA LEU A 64 19.36 -22.21 33.47
C LEU A 64 18.23 -21.65 34.34
N SER A 65 17.70 -22.45 35.28
CA SER A 65 16.60 -22.03 36.17
C SER A 65 17.02 -20.85 37.07
N GLY A 66 18.24 -20.90 37.63
CA GLY A 66 18.82 -19.84 38.43
C GLY A 66 19.04 -18.57 37.61
N GLN A 67 19.53 -18.69 36.37
CA GLN A 67 19.70 -17.56 35.46
C GLN A 67 18.36 -16.88 35.14
N ILE A 68 17.30 -17.64 34.84
CA ILE A 68 15.97 -17.07 34.56
C ILE A 68 15.44 -16.29 35.77
N LYS A 69 15.57 -16.84 36.99
CA LYS A 69 15.15 -16.16 38.22
C LYS A 69 15.98 -14.91 38.49
N GLU A 70 17.28 -14.96 38.23
CA GLU A 70 18.18 -13.82 38.38
C GLU A 70 17.84 -12.70 37.38
N LYS A 71 17.69 -13.02 36.09
CA LYS A 71 17.24 -12.07 35.06
C LYS A 71 15.90 -11.43 35.41
N SER A 72 14.95 -12.23 35.92
CA SER A 72 13.64 -11.72 36.33
C SER A 72 13.73 -10.75 37.51
N ARG A 73 14.60 -11.00 38.49
CA ARG A 73 14.85 -10.07 39.61
C ARG A 73 15.53 -8.78 39.13
N PHE A 74 16.51 -8.89 38.23
CA PHE A 74 17.18 -7.73 37.65
C PHE A 74 16.21 -6.86 36.82
N LEU A 75 15.33 -7.50 36.05
CA LEU A 75 14.27 -6.78 35.33
C LEU A 75 13.33 -6.04 36.28
N LYS A 76 12.98 -6.65 37.42
CA LYS A 76 12.19 -6.01 38.48
C LYS A 76 12.83 -4.70 38.97
N THR A 77 14.16 -4.69 39.17
CA THR A 77 14.87 -3.46 39.58
C THR A 77 14.86 -2.36 38.52
N ARG A 78 14.52 -2.69 37.27
CA ARG A 78 14.36 -1.74 36.16
C ARG A 78 12.90 -1.36 35.89
N GLY A 79 11.96 -1.76 36.76
CA GLY A 79 10.53 -1.49 36.59
C GLY A 79 9.78 -2.50 35.72
N TRP A 80 10.41 -3.63 35.32
CA TRP A 80 9.76 -4.72 34.61
C TRP A 80 9.44 -5.89 35.56
N ASP A 81 8.24 -5.86 36.13
CA ASP A 81 7.82 -6.80 37.18
C ASP A 81 7.21 -8.11 36.65
N LEU A 82 6.99 -8.21 35.34
CA LEU A 82 6.37 -9.37 34.68
C LEU A 82 7.36 -10.55 34.48
N GLY A 83 8.65 -10.32 34.71
CA GLY A 83 9.70 -11.33 34.63
C GLY A 83 10.26 -11.59 33.23
N PHE A 84 11.31 -12.41 33.16
CA PHE A 84 12.10 -12.63 31.93
C PHE A 84 11.31 -13.33 30.81
N GLY A 85 10.42 -14.26 31.16
CA GLY A 85 9.56 -14.93 30.19
C GLY A 85 8.61 -13.96 29.50
N ALA A 86 8.00 -13.05 30.26
CA ALA A 86 7.11 -12.03 29.73
C ALA A 86 7.85 -11.05 28.81
N LEU A 87 9.09 -10.66 29.15
CA LEU A 87 9.92 -9.81 28.27
C LEU A 87 10.18 -10.50 26.92
N ASN A 88 10.57 -11.78 26.93
CA ASN A 88 10.78 -12.53 25.69
C ASN A 88 9.51 -12.65 24.84
N ASN A 89 8.34 -12.81 25.47
CA ASN A 89 7.07 -12.81 24.76
C ASN A 89 6.78 -11.43 24.15
N ALA A 90 6.95 -10.34 24.91
CA ALA A 90 6.76 -8.98 24.42
C ALA A 90 7.71 -8.64 23.25
N LEU A 91 8.96 -9.07 23.29
CA LEU A 91 9.92 -8.90 22.17
C LEU A 91 9.51 -9.70 20.94
N ARG A 92 8.91 -10.90 21.12
CA ARG A 92 8.39 -11.70 20.01
C ARG A 92 7.17 -11.02 19.38
N GLU A 93 6.24 -10.52 20.19
CA GLU A 93 5.08 -9.77 19.74
C GLU A 93 5.49 -8.47 19.06
N LEU A 94 6.48 -7.75 19.59
CA LEU A 94 7.05 -6.56 18.96
C LEU A 94 7.55 -6.85 17.55
N ARG A 95 8.34 -7.93 17.37
CA ARG A 95 8.78 -8.36 16.04
C ARG A 95 7.59 -8.65 15.13
N ASP A 96 6.65 -9.46 15.61
CA ASP A 96 5.53 -9.93 14.80
C ASP A 96 4.60 -8.74 14.43
N GLY A 97 4.44 -7.75 15.31
CA GLY A 97 3.77 -6.48 15.03
C GLY A 97 4.51 -5.58 14.03
N CYS A 98 5.85 -5.54 14.07
CA CYS A 98 6.63 -4.85 13.04
C CYS A 98 6.38 -5.46 11.65
N PHE A 99 6.26 -6.79 11.55
CA PHE A 99 5.89 -7.44 10.28
C PHE A 99 4.49 -7.05 9.82
N VAL A 100 3.51 -6.97 10.73
CA VAL A 100 2.15 -6.51 10.40
C VAL A 100 2.17 -5.08 9.84
N ILE A 101 2.88 -4.16 10.48
CA ILE A 101 2.99 -2.77 10.00
C ILE A 101 3.58 -2.73 8.59
N ILE A 102 4.70 -3.42 8.36
CA ILE A 102 5.37 -3.43 7.06
C ILE A 102 4.45 -4.03 5.99
N LEU A 103 3.83 -5.19 6.25
CA LEU A 103 2.95 -5.85 5.30
C LEU A 103 1.72 -5.00 4.96
N ALA A 104 1.07 -4.42 5.97
CA ALA A 104 -0.15 -3.63 5.81
C ALA A 104 0.10 -2.30 5.05
N THR A 105 1.27 -1.70 5.22
CA THR A 105 1.57 -0.37 4.66
C THR A 105 2.33 -0.40 3.34
N THR A 106 2.90 -1.55 2.95
CA THR A 106 3.69 -1.68 1.72
C THR A 106 3.14 -2.71 0.75
N GLY A 107 2.36 -3.69 1.21
CA GLY A 107 1.92 -4.81 0.38
C GLY A 107 3.07 -5.67 -0.16
N ILE A 108 4.26 -5.60 0.43
CA ILE A 108 5.46 -6.37 0.04
C ILE A 108 5.23 -7.89 0.13
N ARG A 109 5.91 -8.70 -0.69
CA ARG A 109 5.80 -10.17 -0.62
C ARG A 109 6.50 -10.69 0.64
N ALA A 110 6.07 -11.86 1.12
CA ALA A 110 6.66 -12.49 2.31
C ALA A 110 8.18 -12.72 2.21
N HIS A 111 8.68 -13.11 1.03
CA HIS A 111 10.11 -13.32 0.82
C HIS A 111 10.89 -12.00 0.73
N GLU A 112 10.32 -10.98 0.08
CA GLU A 112 10.87 -9.63 0.03
C GLU A 112 10.93 -9.00 1.43
N LEU A 113 9.93 -9.24 2.30
CA LEU A 113 9.98 -8.85 3.71
C LEU A 113 11.15 -9.50 4.45
N GLY A 114 11.39 -10.80 4.23
CA GLY A 114 12.52 -11.50 4.82
C GLY A 114 13.88 -10.95 4.37
N ASN A 115 13.96 -10.47 3.13
CA ASN A 115 15.17 -9.97 2.49
C ASN A 115 15.43 -8.46 2.70
N ILE A 116 14.61 -7.75 3.49
CA ILE A 116 14.90 -6.37 3.88
C ILE A 116 16.26 -6.36 4.60
N ARG A 117 17.16 -5.45 4.22
CA ARG A 117 18.52 -5.34 4.77
C ARG A 117 18.67 -4.10 5.66
N ARG A 118 19.65 -4.14 6.57
CA ARG A 118 20.04 -3.00 7.41
C ARG A 118 20.26 -1.76 6.55
N ASP A 119 19.72 -0.63 7.00
CA ASP A 119 19.85 0.69 6.38
C ASP A 119 19.39 0.74 4.91
N HIS A 120 18.67 -0.28 4.44
CA HIS A 120 18.18 -0.33 3.06
C HIS A 120 16.82 0.37 2.98
N TRP A 121 16.83 1.68 3.24
CA TRP A 121 15.71 2.58 3.06
C TRP A 121 16.24 4.00 2.82
N TYR A 122 15.43 4.84 2.19
CA TYR A 122 15.78 6.24 1.98
C TYR A 122 14.55 7.13 2.09
N SER A 123 14.77 8.44 2.15
CA SER A 123 13.69 9.43 2.11
C SER A 123 14.06 10.60 1.22
N GLU A 124 13.06 11.20 0.60
CA GLU A 124 13.21 12.35 -0.28
C GLU A 124 12.20 13.42 0.11
N VAL A 125 12.57 14.70 -0.05
CA VAL A 125 11.63 15.81 0.12
C VAL A 125 11.24 16.32 -1.26
N ARG A 126 9.94 16.36 -1.54
CA ARG A 126 9.38 16.93 -2.78
C ARG A 126 8.28 17.90 -2.37
N ASP A 127 8.36 19.13 -2.85
CA ASP A 127 7.38 20.19 -2.55
C ASP A 127 7.12 20.41 -1.04
N GLY A 128 8.16 20.26 -0.22
CA GLY A 128 8.08 20.40 1.24
C GLY A 128 7.56 19.18 2.00
N GLU A 129 7.10 18.14 1.29
CA GLU A 129 6.63 16.89 1.87
C GLU A 129 7.71 15.79 1.80
N ARG A 130 7.84 15.00 2.87
CA ARG A 130 8.83 13.91 2.96
C ARG A 130 8.21 12.58 2.59
N PHE A 131 8.80 11.92 1.61
CA PHE A 131 8.45 10.58 1.15
C PHE A 131 9.48 9.57 1.65
N TYR A 132 9.02 8.38 2.06
CA TYR A 132 9.88 7.30 2.53
C TYR A 132 9.82 6.09 1.61
N PHE A 133 10.97 5.48 1.37
CA PHE A 133 11.11 4.34 0.49
C PHE A 133 11.82 3.21 1.22
N LEU A 134 11.14 2.08 1.35
CA LEU A 134 11.71 0.85 1.91
C LEU A 134 12.39 0.05 0.81
N GLY A 135 13.68 -0.26 0.96
CA GLY A 135 14.44 -1.12 0.06
C GLY A 135 14.41 -2.60 0.46
N SER A 136 14.35 -3.48 -0.54
CA SER A 136 14.58 -4.92 -0.43
C SER A 136 15.14 -5.47 -1.74
N ARG A 137 15.36 -6.78 -1.79
CA ARG A 137 15.88 -7.51 -2.95
C ARG A 137 14.92 -8.64 -3.33
N SER A 138 14.57 -8.69 -4.61
CA SER A 138 13.78 -9.77 -5.18
C SER A 138 14.67 -10.71 -6.00
N ASP A 139 14.88 -11.93 -5.48
CA ASP A 139 15.66 -12.96 -6.18
C ASP A 139 14.83 -13.74 -7.22
N LYS A 140 13.49 -13.63 -7.17
CA LYS A 140 12.59 -14.44 -8.01
C LYS A 140 12.47 -13.97 -9.46
N THR A 141 12.75 -12.70 -9.72
CA THR A 141 12.30 -12.03 -10.96
C THR A 141 13.39 -11.33 -11.73
N HIS A 142 14.66 -11.57 -11.39
CA HIS A 142 15.82 -10.95 -12.04
C HIS A 142 15.85 -9.41 -11.97
N GLU A 143 14.97 -8.77 -11.18
CA GLU A 143 14.92 -7.31 -11.03
C GLU A 143 16.02 -6.74 -10.11
N GLY A 144 16.57 -7.55 -9.20
CA GLY A 144 17.63 -7.09 -8.30
C GLY A 144 17.10 -6.24 -7.15
N GLU A 145 17.65 -5.02 -6.99
CA GLU A 145 17.30 -4.09 -5.92
C GLU A 145 15.97 -3.38 -6.19
N THR A 146 15.13 -3.30 -5.15
CA THR A 146 13.75 -2.83 -5.27
C THR A 146 13.38 -1.97 -4.08
N SER A 147 12.74 -0.81 -4.32
CA SER A 147 12.12 0.00 -3.25
C SER A 147 10.59 0.10 -3.35
N TRP A 148 9.91 0.28 -2.22
CA TRP A 148 8.47 0.54 -2.08
C TRP A 148 8.24 1.87 -1.40
N LEU A 149 7.36 2.71 -1.96
CA LEU A 149 6.85 3.88 -1.26
C LEU A 149 6.08 3.42 -0.02
N CYS A 150 6.35 4.02 1.12
CA CYS A 150 5.79 3.62 2.40
C CYS A 150 5.61 4.82 3.35
N PRO A 151 4.72 4.72 4.34
CA PRO A 151 4.64 5.69 5.42
C PRO A 151 5.81 5.54 6.40
N GLU A 152 6.13 6.62 7.12
CA GLU A 152 7.23 6.67 8.09
C GLU A 152 7.19 5.54 9.13
N ILE A 153 6.00 5.12 9.56
CA ILE A 153 5.82 4.04 10.54
C ILE A 153 6.43 2.70 10.05
N ALA A 154 6.47 2.46 8.73
CA ALA A 154 7.13 1.28 8.18
C ALA A 154 8.65 1.34 8.40
N ILE A 155 9.25 2.52 8.27
CA ILE A 155 10.68 2.74 8.55
C ILE A 155 10.98 2.58 10.05
N HIS A 156 10.10 3.07 10.93
CA HIS A 156 10.23 2.82 12.37
C HIS A 156 10.16 1.33 12.72
N ALA A 157 9.26 0.58 12.07
CA ALA A 157 9.18 -0.87 12.22
C ALA A 157 10.47 -1.56 11.75
N VAL A 158 11.04 -1.15 10.61
CA VAL A 158 12.31 -1.69 10.09
C VAL A 158 13.47 -1.42 11.03
N LYS A 159 13.64 -0.17 11.51
CA LYS A 159 14.67 0.18 12.51
C LYS A 159 14.54 -0.63 13.80
N THR A 160 13.30 -0.93 14.20
CA THR A 160 13.04 -1.78 15.36
C THR A 160 13.44 -3.23 15.08
N LEU A 161 13.18 -3.76 13.88
CA LEU A 161 13.64 -5.09 13.44
C LEU A 161 15.17 -5.17 13.33
N GLU A 162 15.84 -4.14 12.84
CA GLU A 162 17.30 -4.03 12.82
C GLU A 162 17.86 -4.19 14.24
N ARG A 163 17.37 -3.39 15.18
CA ARG A 163 17.79 -3.49 16.58
C ARG A 163 17.43 -4.83 17.19
N LEU A 164 16.27 -5.41 16.87
CA LEU A 164 15.86 -6.75 17.34
C LEU A 164 16.80 -7.86 16.84
N SER A 165 17.24 -7.76 15.60
CA SER A 165 18.07 -8.78 14.92
C SER A 165 19.56 -8.64 15.19
N GLU A 166 20.03 -7.49 15.70
CA GLU A 166 21.44 -7.20 15.99
C GLU A 166 22.20 -8.32 16.72
N PRO A 167 21.71 -8.93 17.82
CA PRO A 167 22.44 -10.05 18.46
C PRO A 167 22.64 -11.25 17.53
N MET A 168 21.67 -11.51 16.65
CA MET A 168 21.76 -12.58 15.66
C MET A 168 22.68 -12.21 14.50
N GLN A 169 22.78 -10.93 14.15
CA GLN A 169 23.75 -10.44 13.16
C GLN A 169 25.17 -10.66 13.65
N ILE A 170 25.48 -10.31 14.91
CA ILE A 170 26.80 -10.53 15.50
C ILE A 170 27.19 -12.02 15.46
N GLU A 171 26.26 -12.91 15.85
CA GLU A 171 26.49 -14.36 15.76
C GLU A 171 26.71 -14.86 14.33
N LEU A 172 25.97 -14.30 13.37
CA LEU A 172 26.08 -14.62 11.95
C LEU A 172 27.43 -14.17 11.39
N GLU A 173 27.87 -12.96 11.70
CA GLU A 173 29.17 -12.38 11.31
C GLU A 173 30.32 -13.24 11.84
N GLN A 174 30.28 -13.62 13.12
CA GLN A 174 31.27 -14.53 13.72
C GLN A 174 31.29 -15.92 13.06
N ALA A 175 30.11 -16.47 12.78
CA ALA A 175 30.00 -17.75 12.08
C ALA A 175 30.55 -17.67 10.65
N LEU A 176 30.34 -16.54 9.97
CA LEU A 176 30.84 -16.29 8.62
C LEU A 176 32.36 -16.20 8.59
N GLU A 177 32.96 -15.45 9.51
CA GLU A 177 34.41 -15.37 9.69
C GLU A 177 35.02 -16.76 9.93
N HIS A 178 34.40 -17.56 10.80
CA HIS A 178 34.85 -18.92 11.07
C HIS A 178 34.75 -19.81 9.83
N ALA A 179 33.61 -19.78 9.12
CA ALA A 179 33.38 -20.57 7.91
C ALA A 179 34.39 -20.24 6.80
N ILE A 180 34.72 -18.95 6.63
CA ILE A 180 35.77 -18.48 5.72
C ILE A 180 37.13 -19.04 6.14
N ALA A 181 37.47 -18.96 7.44
CA ALA A 181 38.76 -19.42 7.96
C ALA A 181 38.99 -20.94 7.78
N VAL A 182 37.93 -21.75 7.88
CA VAL A 182 38.00 -23.21 7.71
C VAL A 182 37.75 -23.68 6.27
N GLY A 183 37.43 -22.76 5.35
CA GLY A 183 37.19 -23.08 3.94
C GLY A 183 35.85 -23.76 3.64
N ASP A 184 34.83 -23.58 4.50
CA ASP A 184 33.49 -24.13 4.28
C ASP A 184 32.68 -23.23 3.32
N HIS A 185 32.93 -23.39 2.02
CA HIS A 185 32.28 -22.58 0.98
C HIS A 185 30.74 -22.68 0.96
N GLN A 186 30.19 -23.83 1.37
CA GLN A 186 28.75 -24.03 1.42
C GLN A 186 28.12 -23.19 2.53
N GLU A 187 28.73 -23.20 3.72
CA GLU A 187 28.26 -22.41 4.85
C GLU A 187 28.46 -20.91 4.63
N VAL A 188 29.58 -20.51 4.00
CA VAL A 188 29.82 -19.12 3.58
C VAL A 188 28.69 -18.61 2.69
N THR A 189 28.32 -19.38 1.65
CA THR A 189 27.25 -18.99 0.72
C THR A 189 25.93 -18.80 1.46
N ARG A 190 25.57 -19.76 2.32
CA ARG A 190 24.34 -19.73 3.12
C ARG A 190 24.28 -18.55 4.08
N LEU A 191 25.39 -18.21 4.75
CA LEU A 191 25.47 -17.08 5.68
C LEU A 191 25.45 -15.74 4.94
N GLN A 192 26.08 -15.65 3.77
CA GLN A 192 26.04 -14.45 2.93
C GLN A 192 24.63 -14.13 2.39
N GLU A 193 23.83 -15.15 2.11
CA GLU A 193 22.42 -14.99 1.68
C GLU A 193 21.57 -14.26 2.73
N CYS A 194 21.79 -14.53 4.02
CA CYS A 194 21.04 -13.92 5.12
C CYS A 194 21.77 -12.79 5.84
N SER A 195 23.02 -12.49 5.47
CA SER A 195 23.78 -11.38 6.03
C SER A 195 23.05 -10.05 5.80
N GLU A 196 23.12 -9.15 6.78
CA GLU A 196 22.44 -7.85 6.79
C GLU A 196 20.90 -7.91 6.84
N CYS A 197 20.25 -9.07 6.70
CA CYS A 197 18.79 -9.13 6.69
C CYS A 197 18.18 -8.79 8.06
N VAL A 198 17.10 -8.02 8.11
CA VAL A 198 16.44 -7.64 9.39
C VAL A 198 15.43 -8.70 9.85
N GLY A 199 14.99 -9.57 8.93
CA GLY A 199 14.05 -10.66 9.16
C GLY A 199 14.68 -11.95 9.71
N LEU A 200 15.75 -11.87 10.50
CA LEU A 200 16.44 -13.06 11.00
C LEU A 200 15.60 -13.85 12.02
N THR A 201 15.63 -15.17 11.87
CA THR A 201 15.05 -16.14 12.82
C THR A 201 16.00 -17.32 12.99
N ARG A 202 15.78 -18.09 14.05
CA ARG A 202 16.46 -19.37 14.21
C ARG A 202 15.59 -20.50 13.68
N SER A 203 16.19 -21.40 12.92
CA SER A 203 15.50 -22.56 12.34
C SER A 203 15.34 -23.67 13.38
N MET A 204 14.24 -24.41 13.31
CA MET A 204 14.00 -25.59 14.17
C MET A 204 14.89 -26.80 13.79
N LYS A 205 15.76 -26.67 12.77
CA LYS A 205 16.70 -27.70 12.36
C LYS A 205 17.79 -27.93 13.42
N LYS A 206 18.42 -29.12 13.38
CA LYS A 206 19.56 -29.46 14.25
C LYS A 206 20.65 -28.39 14.12
N GLY A 207 21.15 -27.89 15.26
CA GLY A 207 22.14 -26.80 15.30
C GLY A 207 21.53 -25.40 15.35
N ASN A 208 20.20 -25.27 15.24
CA ASN A 208 19.47 -24.01 15.37
C ASN A 208 20.03 -22.87 14.49
N PRO A 209 20.29 -23.12 13.18
CA PRO A 209 21.00 -22.18 12.33
C PRO A 209 20.19 -20.89 12.15
N ILE A 210 20.91 -19.78 12.00
CA ILE A 210 20.35 -18.47 11.69
C ILE A 210 19.99 -18.44 10.21
N SER A 211 18.76 -18.02 9.90
CA SER A 211 18.27 -17.85 8.53
C SER A 211 17.30 -16.68 8.45
N VAL A 212 17.04 -16.21 7.25
CA VAL A 212 15.89 -15.34 6.97
C VAL A 212 14.59 -16.07 7.32
N ILE A 213 13.58 -15.32 7.76
CA ILE A 213 12.24 -15.82 8.01
C ILE A 213 11.62 -16.38 6.72
N SER A 214 11.17 -17.63 6.75
CA SER A 214 10.43 -18.22 5.62
C SER A 214 8.98 -17.73 5.60
N TRP A 215 8.33 -17.78 4.44
CA TRP A 215 6.91 -17.42 4.32
C TRP A 215 6.01 -18.27 5.22
N GLN A 216 6.29 -19.57 5.39
CA GLN A 216 5.54 -20.43 6.31
C GLN A 216 5.68 -19.96 7.76
N SER A 217 6.92 -19.62 8.14
CA SER A 217 7.22 -19.14 9.50
C SER A 217 6.58 -17.78 9.76
N LEU A 218 6.50 -16.92 8.75
CA LEU A 218 5.79 -15.65 8.80
C LEU A 218 4.28 -15.87 9.00
N ASP A 219 3.65 -16.69 8.18
CA ASP A 219 2.21 -16.99 8.31
C ASP A 219 1.87 -17.61 9.67
N ASP A 220 2.69 -18.51 10.20
CA ASP A 220 2.49 -19.08 11.54
C ASP A 220 2.66 -18.06 12.67
N ARG A 221 3.47 -17.01 12.45
CA ARG A 221 3.58 -15.89 13.40
C ARG A 221 2.35 -15.00 13.32
N LEU A 222 1.92 -14.63 12.12
CA LEU A 222 0.73 -13.81 11.91
C LEU A 222 -0.51 -14.47 12.53
N LYS A 223 -0.70 -15.78 12.35
CA LYS A 223 -1.80 -16.53 12.99
C LYS A 223 -1.72 -16.48 14.52
N ARG A 224 -0.53 -16.64 15.10
CA ARG A 224 -0.34 -16.57 16.56
C ARG A 224 -0.61 -15.16 17.09
N PHE A 225 -0.21 -14.14 16.36
CA PHE A 225 -0.46 -12.74 16.71
C PHE A 225 -1.96 -12.40 16.64
N ALA A 226 -2.67 -12.86 15.61
CA ALA A 226 -4.14 -12.75 15.57
C ALA A 226 -4.80 -13.50 16.74
N THR A 227 -4.31 -14.70 17.06
CA THR A 227 -4.83 -15.50 18.17
C THR A 227 -4.59 -14.84 19.53
N SER A 228 -3.44 -14.19 19.75
CA SER A 228 -3.17 -13.47 21.01
C SER A 228 -4.12 -12.28 21.21
N LEU A 229 -4.60 -11.70 20.10
CA LEU A 229 -5.64 -10.67 20.07
C LEU A 229 -7.07 -11.23 20.10
N LYS A 230 -7.24 -12.55 20.16
CA LYS A 230 -8.54 -13.24 20.14
C LYS A 230 -9.36 -12.96 18.86
N LEU A 231 -8.68 -12.69 17.75
CA LEU A 231 -9.32 -12.52 16.45
C LEU A 231 -9.59 -13.89 15.81
N ASP A 232 -10.84 -14.15 15.44
CA ASP A 232 -11.22 -15.36 14.70
C ASP A 232 -10.98 -15.19 13.19
N TRP A 233 -9.71 -14.96 12.84
CA TRP A 233 -9.29 -14.77 11.45
C TRP A 233 -7.96 -15.48 11.17
N LYS A 234 -7.94 -16.31 10.13
CA LYS A 234 -6.75 -17.07 9.73
C LYS A 234 -5.85 -16.22 8.83
N LEU A 235 -5.04 -15.36 9.45
CA LEU A 235 -4.11 -14.50 8.71
C LEU A 235 -3.10 -15.29 7.86
N ALA A 236 -2.89 -14.80 6.65
CA ALA A 236 -1.76 -15.13 5.79
C ALA A 236 -1.14 -13.85 5.22
N SER A 237 0.18 -13.87 5.01
CA SER A 237 0.95 -12.73 4.49
C SER A 237 0.41 -12.21 3.15
N HIS A 238 -0.08 -13.10 2.27
CA HIS A 238 -0.67 -12.73 0.99
C HIS A 238 -1.96 -11.88 1.13
N GLN A 239 -2.71 -12.03 2.23
CA GLN A 239 -3.92 -11.22 2.47
C GLN A 239 -3.58 -9.75 2.65
N PHE A 240 -2.44 -9.42 3.27
CA PHE A 240 -2.01 -8.03 3.44
C PHE A 240 -1.71 -7.36 2.11
N ARG A 241 -1.04 -8.07 1.20
CA ARG A 241 -0.77 -7.57 -0.17
C ARG A 241 -2.06 -7.28 -0.93
N ARG A 242 -3.04 -8.19 -0.84
CA ARG A 242 -4.37 -8.03 -1.45
C ARG A 242 -5.15 -6.87 -0.83
N THR A 243 -5.11 -6.78 0.48
CA THR A 243 -5.77 -5.70 1.24
C THR A 243 -5.18 -4.35 0.88
N PHE A 244 -3.85 -4.23 0.85
CA PHE A 244 -3.15 -3.03 0.39
C PHE A 244 -3.58 -2.63 -1.03
N ALA A 245 -3.58 -3.58 -1.97
CA ALA A 245 -3.98 -3.32 -3.34
C ALA A 245 -5.44 -2.85 -3.43
N ASN A 246 -6.35 -3.50 -2.69
CA ASN A 246 -7.76 -3.10 -2.62
C ASN A 246 -7.93 -1.69 -2.03
N TYR A 247 -7.20 -1.34 -0.97
CA TYR A 247 -7.20 0.03 -0.43
C TYR A 247 -6.74 1.05 -1.47
N VAL A 248 -5.67 0.74 -2.22
CA VAL A 248 -5.19 1.63 -3.28
C VAL A 248 -6.22 1.76 -4.39
N VAL A 249 -6.86 0.68 -4.83
CA VAL A 249 -7.94 0.71 -5.83
C VAL A 249 -9.04 1.66 -5.38
N HIS A 250 -9.48 1.56 -4.12
CA HIS A 250 -10.60 2.32 -3.58
C HIS A 250 -10.22 3.74 -3.17
N HIS A 251 -8.94 4.05 -2.98
CA HIS A 251 -8.47 5.40 -2.68
C HIS A 251 -8.88 6.41 -3.77
N LYS A 252 -9.13 7.67 -3.37
CA LYS A 252 -9.55 8.74 -4.29
C LYS A 252 -8.53 9.00 -5.40
N LEU A 253 -7.25 8.80 -5.12
CA LEU A 253 -6.13 8.96 -6.06
C LEU A 253 -5.58 7.61 -6.58
N GLY A 254 -6.30 6.51 -6.32
CA GLY A 254 -5.90 5.17 -6.75
C GLY A 254 -5.76 5.06 -8.27
N ASP A 255 -4.64 4.49 -8.72
CA ASP A 255 -4.36 4.25 -10.15
C ASP A 255 -3.76 2.85 -10.33
N LEU A 256 -4.29 2.08 -11.28
CA LEU A 256 -3.72 0.79 -11.69
C LEU A 256 -2.23 0.95 -12.08
N ARG A 257 -1.83 2.08 -12.67
CA ARG A 257 -0.43 2.35 -13.03
C ARG A 257 0.46 2.47 -11.79
N TYR A 258 -0.04 3.07 -10.71
CA TYR A 258 0.69 3.09 -9.45
C TYR A 258 0.88 1.67 -8.92
N LEU A 259 -0.17 0.84 -8.87
CA LEU A 259 -0.02 -0.54 -8.42
C LEU A 259 0.91 -1.36 -9.34
N ARG A 260 0.93 -1.05 -10.65
CA ARG A 260 1.83 -1.66 -11.64
C ARG A 260 3.28 -1.35 -11.28
N ASP A 261 3.58 -0.08 -11.08
CA ASP A 261 4.92 0.38 -10.77
C ASP A 261 5.33 -0.05 -9.34
N HIS A 262 4.39 -0.09 -8.40
CA HIS A 262 4.60 -0.50 -7.01
C HIS A 262 4.87 -2.01 -6.85
N PHE A 263 4.24 -2.85 -7.68
CA PHE A 263 4.44 -4.31 -7.66
C PHE A 263 5.42 -4.85 -8.72
N LYS A 264 5.89 -3.99 -9.63
CA LYS A 264 7.01 -4.13 -10.59
C LYS A 264 6.88 -5.22 -11.65
N HIS A 265 6.40 -6.40 -11.29
CA HIS A 265 6.26 -7.56 -12.18
C HIS A 265 4.87 -7.66 -12.81
N TRP A 266 4.25 -6.52 -13.07
CA TRP A 266 2.87 -6.45 -13.51
C TRP A 266 2.77 -5.68 -14.83
N SER A 267 2.08 -6.25 -15.80
CA SER A 267 1.64 -5.56 -17.01
C SER A 267 0.16 -5.20 -16.87
N LEU A 268 -0.21 -3.99 -17.31
CA LEU A 268 -1.61 -3.54 -17.41
C LEU A 268 -2.40 -4.29 -18.49
N ASP A 269 -1.72 -5.06 -19.33
CA ASP A 269 -2.37 -5.90 -20.31
C ASP A 269 -2.64 -7.28 -19.71
N MET A 270 -3.92 -7.58 -19.50
CA MET A 270 -4.43 -8.89 -19.05
C MET A 270 -3.85 -10.05 -19.88
N THR A 271 -3.57 -9.82 -21.17
CA THR A 271 -3.06 -10.86 -22.07
C THR A 271 -1.60 -11.21 -21.77
N ILE A 272 -0.80 -10.22 -21.37
CA ILE A 272 0.61 -10.37 -21.01
C ILE A 272 0.76 -10.95 -19.60
N LEU A 273 -0.24 -10.70 -18.73
CA LEU A 273 -0.31 -11.22 -17.37
C LEU A 273 -0.14 -12.74 -17.29
N TYR A 274 -0.82 -13.47 -18.18
CA TYR A 274 -0.80 -14.94 -18.25
C TYR A 274 0.45 -15.52 -18.92
N VAL A 275 1.28 -14.66 -19.52
CA VAL A 275 2.52 -15.05 -20.19
C VAL A 275 3.72 -14.93 -19.23
N MET A 276 3.68 -13.97 -18.28
CA MET A 276 4.87 -13.49 -17.58
C MET A 276 5.07 -13.99 -16.14
N ASN A 277 4.16 -14.73 -15.48
CA ASN A 277 4.38 -15.05 -14.06
C ASN A 277 3.76 -16.34 -13.47
N GLU A 278 4.46 -16.88 -12.47
CA GLU A 278 4.15 -18.08 -11.68
C GLU A 278 2.74 -18.03 -11.07
N ALA A 279 2.08 -19.20 -11.00
CA ALA A 279 0.68 -19.40 -10.63
C ALA A 279 0.16 -18.77 -9.30
N GLN A 280 1.02 -18.17 -8.47
CA GLN A 280 0.64 -17.58 -7.17
C GLN A 280 0.20 -16.12 -7.25
N ASP A 281 0.71 -15.32 -8.19
CA ASP A 281 0.39 -13.89 -8.27
C ASP A 281 -0.77 -13.58 -9.25
N LEU A 282 -1.12 -14.53 -10.12
CA LEU A 282 -2.26 -14.41 -11.05
C LEU A 282 -3.58 -14.11 -10.33
N GLU A 283 -3.84 -14.77 -9.20
CA GLU A 283 -5.07 -14.59 -8.41
C GLU A 283 -5.19 -13.18 -7.82
N LEU A 284 -4.09 -12.66 -7.24
CA LEU A 284 -4.03 -11.29 -6.74
C LEU A 284 -4.35 -10.28 -7.85
N TYR A 285 -3.76 -10.47 -9.03
CA TYR A 285 -3.97 -9.54 -10.14
C TYR A 285 -5.39 -9.64 -10.69
N ASP A 286 -5.93 -10.84 -10.91
CA ASP A 286 -7.32 -11.05 -11.35
C ASP A 286 -8.30 -10.29 -10.43
N GLU A 287 -8.04 -10.25 -9.13
CA GLU A 287 -8.85 -9.48 -8.19
C GLU A 287 -8.59 -7.99 -8.18
N ILE A 288 -7.34 -7.55 -8.32
CA ILE A 288 -7.05 -6.12 -8.48
C ILE A 288 -7.81 -5.62 -9.71
N TYR A 289 -7.74 -6.36 -10.82
CA TYR A 289 -8.52 -6.07 -12.02
C TYR A 289 -10.02 -6.14 -11.76
N ALA A 290 -10.53 -7.16 -11.08
CA ALA A 290 -11.95 -7.25 -10.75
C ALA A 290 -12.43 -6.07 -9.89
N ALA A 291 -11.65 -5.66 -8.89
CA ALA A 291 -11.94 -4.52 -8.03
C ALA A 291 -11.89 -3.20 -8.81
N PHE A 292 -10.91 -3.05 -9.70
CA PHE A 292 -10.86 -1.88 -10.59
C PHE A 292 -12.00 -1.89 -11.62
N ASP A 293 -12.38 -3.04 -12.15
CA ASP A 293 -13.51 -3.21 -13.06
C ASP A 293 -14.82 -2.90 -12.37
N GLU A 294 -15.01 -3.36 -11.13
CA GLU A 294 -16.15 -3.02 -10.29
C GLU A 294 -16.22 -1.51 -10.03
N LYS A 295 -15.11 -0.91 -9.57
CA LYS A 295 -15.03 0.54 -9.32
C LYS A 295 -15.27 1.35 -10.61
N ARG A 296 -14.69 0.91 -11.73
CA ARG A 296 -14.89 1.52 -13.05
C ARG A 296 -16.34 1.41 -13.50
N GLN A 297 -16.95 0.24 -13.37
CA GLN A 297 -18.37 0.03 -13.69
C GLN A 297 -19.28 0.88 -12.80
N ALA A 298 -18.97 1.05 -11.51
CA ALA A 298 -19.71 1.93 -10.63
C ALA A 298 -19.64 3.39 -11.10
N ILE A 299 -18.45 3.88 -11.46
CA ILE A 299 -18.25 5.27 -11.93
C ILE A 299 -18.92 5.49 -13.28
N VAL A 300 -18.64 4.64 -14.28
CA VAL A 300 -19.24 4.75 -15.62
C VAL A 300 -20.74 4.51 -15.57
N GLY A 301 -21.22 3.62 -14.71
CA GLY A 301 -22.63 3.37 -14.49
C GLY A 301 -23.37 4.51 -13.83
N HIS A 302 -22.68 5.33 -13.03
CA HIS A 302 -23.17 6.58 -12.43
C HIS A 302 -23.15 7.76 -13.41
N TRP A 303 -22.12 7.87 -14.25
CA TRP A 303 -22.27 8.48 -15.58
C TRP A 303 -23.34 7.66 -16.33
N LEU A 304 -23.76 7.82 -17.58
CA LEU A 304 -24.90 7.02 -18.13
C LEU A 304 -26.29 7.11 -17.41
N GLU A 305 -26.43 7.31 -16.09
CA GLU A 305 -27.71 7.66 -15.44
C GLU A 305 -28.19 8.99 -16.03
N PRO A 306 -29.47 9.11 -16.44
CA PRO A 306 -29.95 10.28 -17.17
C PRO A 306 -29.71 11.61 -16.45
N ASP A 307 -29.96 11.61 -15.14
CA ASP A 307 -29.99 12.83 -14.32
C ASP A 307 -28.65 13.16 -13.65
N THR A 308 -27.64 12.29 -13.76
CA THR A 308 -26.33 12.56 -13.17
C THR A 308 -25.68 13.75 -13.87
N PRO A 309 -25.42 14.86 -13.16
CA PRO A 309 -24.81 16.02 -13.77
C PRO A 309 -23.31 15.76 -13.99
N LEU A 310 -22.79 16.21 -15.13
CA LEU A 310 -21.42 15.99 -15.55
C LEU A 310 -20.83 17.28 -16.11
N SER A 311 -19.56 17.56 -15.81
CA SER A 311 -18.74 18.59 -16.45
C SER A 311 -17.50 17.98 -17.10
N GLY A 312 -16.71 18.80 -17.79
CA GLY A 312 -15.55 18.39 -18.57
C GLY A 312 -15.90 17.87 -19.98
N GLY A 313 -14.89 17.75 -20.84
CA GLY A 313 -15.10 17.37 -22.24
C GLY A 313 -15.69 15.97 -22.40
N MET A 314 -15.22 14.98 -21.62
CA MET A 314 -15.80 13.63 -21.65
C MET A 314 -17.20 13.62 -21.02
N GLY A 315 -17.45 14.44 -20.00
CA GLY A 315 -18.78 14.61 -19.42
C GLY A 315 -19.81 15.07 -20.45
N GLU A 316 -19.43 16.03 -21.29
CA GLU A 316 -20.27 16.51 -22.40
C GLU A 316 -20.52 15.41 -23.44
N HIS A 317 -19.50 14.64 -23.83
CA HIS A 317 -19.69 13.50 -24.74
C HIS A 317 -20.66 12.45 -24.16
N VAL A 318 -20.59 12.18 -22.86
CA VAL A 318 -21.53 11.27 -22.19
C VAL A 318 -22.95 11.85 -22.18
N ARG A 319 -23.14 13.14 -21.88
CA ARG A 319 -24.46 13.82 -21.95
C ARG A 319 -25.06 13.71 -23.35
N GLN A 320 -24.26 14.00 -24.37
CA GLN A 320 -24.69 13.86 -25.77
C GLN A 320 -25.06 12.41 -26.09
N MET A 321 -24.25 11.44 -25.68
CA MET A 321 -24.53 10.02 -25.89
C MET A 321 -25.84 9.58 -25.22
N ARG A 322 -26.13 10.04 -23.98
CA ARG A 322 -27.41 9.79 -23.29
C ARG A 322 -28.62 10.35 -24.06
N SER A 323 -28.43 11.48 -24.74
CA SER A 323 -29.51 12.19 -25.47
C SER A 323 -29.78 11.65 -26.89
N ARG A 324 -28.91 10.76 -27.42
CA ARG A 324 -29.08 10.21 -28.77
C ARG A 324 -30.30 9.29 -28.82
N THR A 325 -31.22 9.59 -29.73
CA THR A 325 -32.44 8.81 -30.02
C THR A 325 -32.23 7.71 -31.07
N GLU A 326 -31.05 7.61 -31.67
CA GLU A 326 -30.71 6.54 -32.61
C GLU A 326 -30.67 5.18 -31.92
N LYS A 327 -31.03 4.11 -32.64
CA LYS A 327 -31.00 2.73 -32.13
C LYS A 327 -29.54 2.30 -31.87
N THR A 328 -29.04 2.66 -30.71
CA THR A 328 -27.77 2.19 -30.17
C THR A 328 -27.85 0.68 -29.91
N ARG A 329 -26.68 0.04 -29.97
CA ARG A 329 -26.44 -1.35 -29.53
C ARG A 329 -27.42 -1.79 -28.45
N THR A 330 -28.18 -2.84 -28.71
CA THR A 330 -29.10 -3.42 -27.72
C THR A 330 -28.32 -4.34 -26.78
N TYR A 331 -28.44 -4.09 -25.49
CA TYR A 331 -27.94 -4.95 -24.42
C TYR A 331 -29.13 -5.66 -23.77
N LYS A 332 -28.89 -6.81 -23.14
CA LYS A 332 -29.92 -7.57 -22.44
C LYS A 332 -30.49 -6.80 -21.26
N ASP A 333 -29.64 -6.13 -20.49
CA ASP A 333 -30.00 -5.35 -19.32
C ASP A 333 -29.00 -4.20 -19.08
N ARG A 334 -29.31 -3.32 -18.12
CA ARG A 334 -28.46 -2.17 -17.76
C ARG A 334 -27.08 -2.61 -17.28
N ARG A 335 -26.97 -3.76 -16.60
CA ARG A 335 -25.69 -4.26 -16.06
C ARG A 335 -24.75 -4.65 -17.20
N GLU A 336 -25.25 -5.39 -18.19
CA GLU A 336 -24.46 -5.78 -19.37
C GLU A 336 -24.04 -4.54 -20.18
N MET A 337 -24.92 -3.55 -20.32
CA MET A 337 -24.59 -2.27 -20.96
C MET A 337 -23.45 -1.55 -20.24
N VAL A 338 -23.55 -1.37 -18.93
CA VAL A 338 -22.51 -0.69 -18.13
C VAL A 338 -21.19 -1.44 -18.22
N GLN A 339 -21.20 -2.77 -18.12
CA GLN A 339 -19.99 -3.58 -18.28
C GLN A 339 -19.36 -3.39 -19.66
N ALA A 340 -20.14 -3.52 -20.74
CA ALA A 340 -19.64 -3.42 -22.11
C ALA A 340 -19.09 -2.02 -22.44
N ILE A 341 -19.71 -0.96 -21.92
CA ILE A 341 -19.21 0.42 -22.09
C ILE A 341 -17.94 0.63 -21.26
N SER A 342 -17.94 0.16 -20.00
CA SER A 342 -16.79 0.32 -19.09
C SER A 342 -15.52 -0.35 -19.62
N GLU A 343 -15.64 -1.51 -20.26
CA GLU A 343 -14.51 -2.22 -20.88
C GLU A 343 -13.83 -1.41 -22.00
N LEU A 344 -14.53 -0.45 -22.63
CA LEU A 344 -14.01 0.41 -23.68
C LEU A 344 -13.38 1.71 -23.16
N VAL A 345 -13.57 2.01 -21.88
CA VAL A 345 -13.13 3.26 -21.25
C VAL A 345 -11.95 2.96 -20.34
N TYR A 346 -10.79 3.54 -20.64
CA TYR A 346 -9.73 3.65 -19.66
C TYR A 346 -10.18 4.65 -18.59
N LEU A 347 -9.91 4.38 -17.30
CA LEU A 347 -10.36 5.25 -16.23
C LEU A 347 -9.27 5.41 -15.16
N ARG A 348 -8.98 6.67 -14.85
CA ARG A 348 -8.01 7.08 -13.83
C ARG A 348 -8.56 8.26 -13.05
N SER A 349 -8.26 8.34 -11.75
CA SER A 349 -8.47 9.57 -10.98
C SER A 349 -7.34 10.58 -11.18
N THR A 350 -7.69 11.86 -11.25
CA THR A 350 -6.75 12.99 -11.21
C THR A 350 -6.83 13.77 -9.89
N GLY A 351 -7.67 13.33 -8.95
CA GLY A 351 -8.00 14.05 -7.72
C GLY A 351 -9.09 15.12 -7.89
N ILE A 352 -9.17 15.76 -9.06
CA ILE A 352 -10.13 16.82 -9.36
C ILE A 352 -11.20 16.41 -10.39
N ALA A 353 -10.97 15.29 -11.08
CA ALA A 353 -11.80 14.72 -12.12
C ALA A 353 -11.41 13.26 -12.39
N TRP A 354 -12.23 12.57 -13.17
CA TRP A 354 -11.87 11.32 -13.83
C TRP A 354 -11.28 11.58 -15.21
N CYS A 355 -10.24 10.83 -15.56
CA CYS A 355 -9.54 10.93 -16.85
C CYS A 355 -9.68 9.63 -17.63
N THR A 356 -10.04 9.77 -18.92
CA THR A 356 -10.20 8.64 -19.85
C THR A 356 -9.07 8.48 -20.86
N ASN A 357 -7.98 9.25 -20.72
CA ASN A 357 -6.84 9.16 -21.61
C ASN A 357 -6.01 7.90 -21.30
N ASP A 358 -5.85 7.02 -22.28
CA ASP A 358 -5.15 5.74 -22.20
C ASP A 358 -3.65 5.83 -22.59
N THR A 359 -3.24 6.91 -23.26
CA THR A 359 -1.87 7.06 -23.79
C THR A 359 -0.83 7.36 -22.72
N GLY A 360 -1.24 7.86 -21.55
CA GLY A 360 -0.35 8.09 -20.40
C GLY A 360 0.74 9.16 -20.59
N VAL A 361 0.80 9.84 -21.75
CA VAL A 361 1.77 10.89 -22.06
C VAL A 361 1.11 12.27 -21.88
N ASP A 362 1.85 13.21 -21.27
CA ASP A 362 1.58 14.67 -21.21
C ASP A 362 0.30 15.19 -20.53
N CYS A 363 -0.27 14.47 -19.55
CA CYS A 363 -1.27 15.07 -18.66
C CYS A 363 -0.64 15.57 -17.35
N ALA A 364 -0.33 16.88 -17.31
CA ALA A 364 0.13 17.57 -16.09
C ALA A 364 -0.96 17.68 -15.00
N GLY A 365 -2.20 17.28 -15.31
CA GLY A 365 -3.34 17.46 -14.42
C GLY A 365 -3.78 18.93 -14.29
N GLY A 366 -4.81 19.18 -13.48
CA GLY A 366 -5.13 20.53 -13.04
C GLY A 366 -6.08 21.35 -13.91
N GLN A 367 -6.38 20.97 -15.17
CA GLN A 367 -7.30 21.68 -16.08
C GLN A 367 -8.36 20.74 -16.71
N CYS A 368 -8.99 19.92 -15.88
CA CYS A 368 -9.88 18.86 -16.35
C CYS A 368 -11.22 19.36 -16.88
N GLU A 369 -11.65 20.57 -16.51
CA GLU A 369 -12.93 21.17 -16.91
C GLU A 369 -13.04 21.52 -18.40
N ASN A 370 -11.90 21.63 -19.08
CA ASN A 370 -11.79 21.90 -20.52
C ASN A 370 -11.06 20.78 -21.28
N CYS A 371 -10.66 19.71 -20.60
CA CYS A 371 -9.96 18.59 -21.21
C CYS A 371 -10.96 17.65 -21.91
N GLU A 372 -10.66 17.23 -23.13
CA GLU A 372 -11.46 16.27 -23.90
C GLU A 372 -11.67 14.93 -23.16
N HIS A 373 -10.66 14.50 -22.42
CA HIS A 373 -10.67 13.25 -21.65
C HIS A 373 -11.16 13.41 -20.20
N GLY A 374 -11.48 14.63 -19.78
CA GLY A 374 -11.91 14.94 -18.41
C GLY A 374 -13.40 14.75 -18.21
N CYS A 375 -13.79 13.96 -17.22
CA CYS A 375 -15.17 13.81 -16.76
C CYS A 375 -15.24 14.17 -15.27
N ILE A 376 -16.06 15.15 -14.92
CA ILE A 376 -16.27 15.59 -13.55
C ILE A 376 -17.72 15.27 -13.20
N ASP A 377 -17.94 14.37 -12.25
CA ASP A 377 -19.26 14.05 -11.71
C ASP A 377 -19.50 14.79 -10.38
N ASP A 378 -20.73 14.71 -9.89
CA ASP A 378 -21.18 15.25 -8.61
C ASP A 378 -20.34 14.77 -7.40
N ASN A 379 -19.70 13.59 -7.46
CA ASN A 379 -18.81 13.12 -6.41
C ASN A 379 -17.59 14.06 -6.20
N HIS A 380 -17.23 14.86 -7.20
CA HIS A 380 -16.17 15.87 -7.11
C HIS A 380 -16.67 17.23 -6.65
N LYS A 381 -17.99 17.44 -6.52
CA LYS A 381 -18.58 18.73 -6.12
C LYS A 381 -17.97 19.32 -4.85
N PRO A 382 -17.79 18.58 -3.73
CA PRO A 382 -17.20 19.15 -2.51
C PRO A 382 -15.78 19.68 -2.70
N PHE A 383 -14.99 19.04 -3.59
CA PHE A 383 -13.65 19.53 -3.91
C PHE A 383 -13.71 20.88 -4.63
N TRP A 384 -14.59 21.01 -5.64
CA TRP A 384 -14.73 22.25 -6.41
C TRP A 384 -15.35 23.40 -5.60
N GLU A 385 -16.27 23.11 -4.68
CA GLU A 385 -16.79 24.08 -3.71
C GLU A 385 -15.68 24.56 -2.77
N GLY A 386 -14.88 23.63 -2.22
CA GLY A 386 -13.73 23.97 -1.37
C GLY A 386 -12.67 24.78 -2.12
N LEU A 387 -12.38 24.44 -3.37
CA LEU A 387 -11.45 25.21 -4.21
C LEU A 387 -11.98 26.62 -4.47
N TYR A 388 -13.28 26.78 -4.75
CA TYR A 388 -13.90 28.09 -4.93
C TYR A 388 -13.79 28.95 -3.67
N GLN A 389 -14.08 28.35 -2.50
CA GLN A 389 -13.96 29.02 -1.20
C GLN A 389 -12.53 29.52 -0.95
N GLN A 390 -11.53 28.68 -1.21
CA GLN A 390 -10.13 29.07 -1.10
C GLN A 390 -9.77 30.25 -2.02
N GLN A 391 -10.35 30.32 -3.22
CA GLN A 391 -10.10 31.46 -4.12
C GLN A 391 -10.71 32.77 -3.59
N ILE A 392 -11.87 32.71 -2.93
CA ILE A 392 -12.47 33.88 -2.27
C ILE A 392 -11.55 34.39 -1.16
N GLU A 393 -11.05 33.50 -0.30
CA GLU A 393 -10.09 33.85 0.74
C GLU A 393 -8.82 34.49 0.15
N LEU A 394 -8.25 33.91 -0.91
CA LEU A 394 -7.08 34.47 -1.59
C LEU A 394 -7.34 35.85 -2.21
N ARG A 395 -8.57 36.12 -2.67
CA ARG A 395 -8.96 37.42 -3.23
C ARG A 395 -8.93 38.55 -2.20
N GLN A 396 -9.06 38.23 -0.92
CA GLN A 396 -9.07 39.21 0.18
C GLN A 396 -7.66 39.60 0.66
N ILE A 397 -6.60 38.91 0.19
CA ILE A 397 -5.22 39.18 0.61
C ILE A 397 -4.72 40.48 -0.03
N GLU A 398 -4.24 41.43 0.78
CA GLU A 398 -3.76 42.75 0.32
C GLU A 398 -2.46 42.69 -0.51
N ASP A 399 -1.61 41.69 -0.28
CA ASP A 399 -0.29 41.52 -0.93
C ASP A 399 -0.36 40.71 -2.25
N LEU A 400 -1.54 40.63 -2.86
CA LEU A 400 -1.72 39.89 -4.12
C LEU A 400 -1.33 40.80 -5.30
N ASP A 401 -0.29 40.41 -6.05
CA ASP A 401 0.08 41.13 -7.28
C ASP A 401 -0.97 40.92 -8.40
N ALA A 402 -0.87 41.73 -9.46
CA ALA A 402 -1.83 41.67 -10.58
C ALA A 402 -1.88 40.29 -11.27
N SER A 403 -0.79 39.51 -11.21
CA SER A 403 -0.72 38.16 -11.77
C SER A 403 -1.46 37.15 -10.88
N GLY A 404 -1.29 37.28 -9.56
CA GLY A 404 -2.01 36.54 -8.54
C GLY A 404 -3.51 36.78 -8.63
N SER A 405 -3.95 38.05 -8.69
CA SER A 405 -5.37 38.39 -8.84
C SER A 405 -5.97 37.75 -10.09
N LYS A 406 -5.28 37.83 -11.23
CA LYS A 406 -5.74 37.22 -12.48
C LYS A 406 -5.82 35.68 -12.39
N THR A 407 -4.93 35.06 -11.63
CA THR A 407 -4.94 33.61 -11.40
C THR A 407 -6.11 33.18 -10.52
N VAL A 408 -6.42 33.96 -9.49
CA VAL A 408 -7.59 33.78 -8.62
C VAL A 408 -8.88 33.88 -9.43
N GLU A 409 -9.08 34.97 -10.16
CA GLU A 409 -10.28 35.18 -10.99
C GLU A 409 -10.46 34.05 -12.02
N ARG A 410 -9.39 33.67 -12.73
CA ARG A 410 -9.45 32.55 -13.69
C ARG A 410 -9.82 31.23 -13.00
N THR A 411 -9.36 31.00 -11.77
CA THR A 411 -9.68 29.78 -11.03
C THR A 411 -11.12 29.81 -10.53
N MET A 412 -11.62 30.97 -10.11
CA MET A 412 -13.03 31.18 -9.78
C MET A 412 -13.93 30.89 -10.99
N ASP A 413 -13.64 31.44 -12.16
CA ASP A 413 -14.41 31.19 -13.40
C ASP A 413 -14.50 29.68 -13.73
N ARG A 414 -13.38 28.96 -13.53
CA ARG A 414 -13.33 27.51 -13.74
C ARG A 414 -14.21 26.76 -12.75
N CYS A 415 -14.14 27.13 -11.47
CA CYS A 415 -15.01 26.56 -10.44
C CYS A 415 -16.49 26.84 -10.74
N GLU A 416 -16.85 28.08 -11.09
CA GLU A 416 -18.23 28.46 -11.40
C GLU A 416 -18.78 27.66 -12.57
N LYS A 417 -17.99 27.48 -13.65
CA LYS A 417 -18.36 26.63 -14.78
C LYS A 417 -18.67 25.20 -14.33
N VAL A 418 -17.75 24.57 -13.60
CA VAL A 418 -17.90 23.18 -13.14
C VAL A 418 -19.08 23.04 -12.19
N LEU A 419 -19.19 23.93 -11.20
CA LEU A 419 -20.27 23.88 -10.22
C LEU A 419 -21.64 24.12 -10.87
N ALA A 420 -21.74 25.02 -11.85
CA ALA A 420 -22.96 25.23 -12.62
C ALA A 420 -23.34 23.99 -13.45
N ASP A 421 -22.38 23.37 -14.14
CA ASP A 421 -22.58 22.09 -14.86
C ASP A 421 -23.03 20.97 -13.91
N LEU A 422 -22.56 20.99 -12.66
CA LEU A 422 -22.94 20.07 -11.58
C LEU A 422 -24.27 20.43 -10.88
N GLY A 423 -25.00 21.42 -11.39
CA GLY A 423 -26.32 21.82 -10.88
C GLY A 423 -26.29 22.67 -9.60
N VAL A 424 -25.16 23.32 -9.29
CA VAL A 424 -25.05 24.27 -8.18
C VAL A 424 -25.56 25.64 -8.62
N ASP A 425 -26.41 26.25 -7.79
CA ASP A 425 -26.80 27.65 -7.95
C ASP A 425 -25.67 28.56 -7.47
N ILE A 426 -24.88 29.06 -8.43
CA ILE A 426 -23.72 29.92 -8.17
C ILE A 426 -24.13 31.23 -7.49
N ASN A 427 -25.31 31.77 -7.79
CA ASN A 427 -25.75 33.04 -7.18
C ASN A 427 -26.02 32.84 -5.70
N ARG A 428 -26.72 31.76 -5.36
CA ARG A 428 -26.96 31.38 -3.96
C ARG A 428 -25.66 31.04 -3.23
N LEU A 429 -24.70 30.40 -3.89
CA LEU A 429 -23.38 30.14 -3.32
C LEU A 429 -22.66 31.45 -2.99
N LYS A 430 -22.67 32.43 -3.90
CA LYS A 430 -22.09 33.77 -3.68
C LYS A 430 -22.76 34.51 -2.51
N GLU A 431 -24.08 34.44 -2.39
CA GLU A 431 -24.84 35.03 -1.27
C GLU A 431 -24.45 34.43 0.08
N GLN A 432 -24.36 33.10 0.18
CA GLN A 432 -24.00 32.40 1.41
C GLN A 432 -22.58 32.73 1.89
N LEU A 433 -21.68 33.04 0.97
CA LEU A 433 -20.28 33.33 1.29
C LEU A 433 -20.07 34.80 1.62
N ALA A 434 -20.85 35.71 1.04
CA ALA A 434 -20.89 37.11 1.44
C ALA A 434 -21.39 37.29 2.90
N ASP A 435 -22.34 36.47 3.35
CA ASP A 435 -22.85 36.52 4.72
C ASP A 435 -21.78 36.12 5.76
N VAL A 436 -20.83 35.25 5.40
CA VAL A 436 -19.71 34.82 6.27
C VAL A 436 -18.64 35.91 6.41
N GLU A 437 -18.50 36.81 5.44
CA GLU A 437 -17.61 37.99 5.51
C GLU A 437 -18.15 39.09 6.45
N THR A 438 -19.42 39.03 6.86
CA THR A 438 -20.06 40.04 7.73
C THR A 438 -20.03 39.74 9.23
N ILE A 439 -19.39 38.65 9.66
CA ILE A 439 -19.21 38.26 11.07
C ILE A 439 -17.72 38.29 11.40
#